data_AF-A0A652P9X5-F1
#
_entry.id   AF-A0A652P9X5-F1
#
_cell.length_a   1.000
_cell.length_b   1.000
_cell.length_c   1.000
_cell.angle_alpha   90.00
_cell.angle_beta   90.00
_cell.angle_gamma   90.00
#
_symmetry.space_group_name_H-M   'P 1'
#
loop_
_entity.id
_entity.type
_entity.pdbx_description
1 polymer ?
#
loop_
_entity_poly.entity_id
_entity_poly.type
_entity_poly.pdbx_seq_one_letter_code
_entity_poly.pdbx_strand_id
1 'polypeptide(L)'
;MTTASAERISGSSLLDNDTFECIAARLVKDGETPDMARRILDQALAFLATAVRHRDVRLSPSKQVDKGWHKLIEDTVLYFGLCETLGVEYIHHVPTDGEDDKAARPDTISYIEAAHFVVDRELWPNLADCTQCHAGCTDSPNSGGKK
;
A
#
# COMPACT_ATOMS: atom_id res chain seq x y z
N MET A 1 -31.84 18.85 -5.18
CA MET A 1 -31.34 17.76 -4.34
C MET A 1 -29.86 18.01 -4.11
N THR A 2 -29.48 18.44 -2.91
CA THR A 2 -28.07 18.67 -2.56
C THR A 2 -27.51 17.32 -2.14
N THR A 3 -26.69 16.70 -2.97
CA THR A 3 -25.94 15.50 -2.60
C THR A 3 -24.99 15.90 -1.48
N ALA A 4 -25.20 15.40 -0.27
CA ALA A 4 -24.22 15.54 0.79
C ALA A 4 -22.96 14.79 0.35
N SER A 5 -21.83 15.51 0.20
CA SER A 5 -20.54 14.86 0.02
C SER A 5 -20.26 14.10 1.31
N ALA A 6 -20.26 12.77 1.26
CA ALA A 6 -19.84 11.95 2.39
C ALA A 6 -18.40 12.35 2.76
N GLU A 7 -18.18 12.67 4.03
CA GLU A 7 -16.85 12.99 4.54
C GLU A 7 -15.95 11.75 4.39
N ARG A 8 -14.78 11.93 3.76
CA ARG A 8 -13.82 10.84 3.59
C ARG A 8 -12.93 10.76 4.82
N ILE A 9 -12.59 9.53 5.22
CA ILE A 9 -11.73 9.27 6.38
C ILE A 9 -10.30 8.95 5.96
N SER A 10 -9.34 9.33 6.81
CA SER A 10 -7.93 8.97 6.67
C SER A 10 -7.73 7.53 7.15
N GLY A 11 -6.87 6.74 6.49
CA GLY A 11 -6.45 5.44 7.01
C GLY A 11 -5.75 5.55 8.37
N SER A 12 -5.05 6.65 8.64
CA SER A 12 -4.44 6.97 9.93
C SER A 12 -5.41 6.90 11.11
N SER A 13 -6.71 7.09 10.89
CA SER A 13 -7.75 6.98 11.94
C SER A 13 -7.92 5.56 12.51
N LEU A 14 -7.32 4.54 11.89
CA LEU A 14 -7.35 3.15 12.33
C LEU A 14 -6.32 2.84 13.43
N LEU A 15 -5.42 3.77 13.73
CA LEU A 15 -4.44 3.68 14.82
C LEU A 15 -4.54 4.93 15.71
N ASP A 16 -4.11 4.81 16.96
CA ASP A 16 -3.84 6.01 17.75
C ASP A 16 -2.62 6.77 17.18
N ASN A 17 -2.56 8.07 17.48
CA ASN A 17 -1.55 8.96 16.90
C ASN A 17 -0.11 8.55 17.23
N ASP A 18 0.14 8.08 18.46
CA ASP A 18 1.49 7.73 18.89
C ASP A 18 1.97 6.46 18.18
N THR A 19 1.08 5.48 18.04
CA THR A 19 1.33 4.27 17.27
C THR A 19 1.56 4.59 15.79
N PHE A 20 0.73 5.45 15.19
CA PHE A 20 0.89 5.86 13.79
C PHE A 20 2.24 6.53 13.54
N GLU A 21 2.62 7.51 14.38
CA GLU A 21 3.91 8.20 14.25
C GLU A 21 5.10 7.26 14.54
N CYS A 22 4.95 6.29 15.44
CA CYS A 22 5.99 5.29 15.68
C CYS A 22 6.28 4.45 14.42
N ILE A 23 5.24 3.97 13.73
CA ILE A 23 5.39 3.18 12.50
C ILE A 23 5.88 4.05 11.34
N ALA A 24 5.37 5.27 11.20
CA ALA A 24 5.86 6.23 10.21
C ALA A 24 7.37 6.51 10.41
N ALA A 25 7.82 6.68 11.65
CA ALA A 25 9.24 6.86 11.96
C ALA A 25 10.11 5.64 11.57
N ARG A 26 9.54 4.43 11.53
CA ARG A 26 10.27 3.24 11.03
C ARG A 26 10.40 3.26 9.50
N LEU A 27 9.37 3.69 8.77
CA LEU A 27 9.49 3.93 7.32
C LEU A 27 10.55 5.02 7.01
N VAL A 28 10.67 6.04 7.85
CA VAL A 28 11.74 7.04 7.72
C VAL A 28 13.13 6.42 7.90
N LYS A 29 13.29 5.49 8.84
CA LYS A 29 14.56 4.75 9.01
C LYS A 29 14.92 3.91 7.79
N ASP A 30 13.94 3.49 7.00
CA ASP A 30 14.13 2.76 5.75
C ASP A 30 14.38 3.68 4.54
N GLY A 31 14.45 5.00 4.75
CA GLY A 31 14.86 5.98 3.74
C GLY A 31 13.71 6.81 3.15
N GLU A 32 12.48 6.66 3.63
CA GLU A 32 11.38 7.57 3.24
C GLU A 32 11.52 8.94 3.91
N THR A 33 11.01 9.99 3.26
CA THR A 33 10.88 11.29 3.93
C THR A 33 9.76 11.21 4.98
N PRO A 34 9.79 12.04 6.05
CA PRO A 34 8.73 12.02 7.06
C PRO A 34 7.31 12.21 6.51
N ASP A 35 7.17 13.06 5.49
CA ASP A 35 5.89 13.26 4.81
C ASP A 35 5.46 12.01 4.03
N MET A 36 6.36 11.46 3.22
CA MET A 36 6.09 10.27 2.43
C MET A 36 5.78 9.05 3.29
N ALA A 37 6.49 8.89 4.42
CA ALA A 37 6.25 7.81 5.38
C ALA A 37 4.81 7.84 5.94
N ARG A 38 4.31 9.01 6.34
CA ARG A 38 2.92 9.15 6.82
C ARG A 38 1.91 8.86 5.72
N ARG A 39 2.14 9.37 4.50
CA ARG A 39 1.27 9.13 3.35
C ARG A 39 1.21 7.64 2.98
N ILE A 40 2.37 6.97 2.95
CA ILE A 40 2.47 5.52 2.72
C ILE A 40 1.70 4.73 3.77
N LEU A 41 1.91 5.04 5.06
CA LEU A 41 1.25 4.33 6.15
C LEU A 41 -0.27 4.54 6.13
N ASP A 42 -0.72 5.77 5.90
CA ASP A 42 -2.14 6.08 5.76
C ASP A 42 -2.82 5.24 4.66
N GLN A 43 -2.20 5.20 3.48
CA GLN A 43 -2.75 4.44 2.35
C GLN A 43 -2.68 2.91 2.58
N ALA A 44 -1.68 2.41 3.31
CA ALA A 44 -1.60 1.00 3.69
C ALA A 44 -2.74 0.60 4.64
N LEU A 45 -3.04 1.44 5.64
CA LEU A 45 -4.16 1.20 6.56
C LEU A 45 -5.51 1.22 5.83
N ALA A 46 -5.71 2.19 4.94
CA ALA A 46 -6.91 2.26 4.09
C ALA A 46 -7.05 1.01 3.19
N PHE A 47 -5.95 0.54 2.60
CA PHE A 47 -5.92 -0.68 1.79
C PHE A 47 -6.32 -1.91 2.60
N LEU A 48 -5.73 -2.13 3.78
CA LEU A 48 -6.03 -3.30 4.62
C LEU A 48 -7.49 -3.33 5.07
N ALA A 49 -8.01 -2.19 5.52
CA ALA A 49 -9.43 -2.08 5.90
C ALA A 49 -10.35 -2.38 4.71
N THR A 50 -9.98 -1.91 3.52
CA THR A 50 -10.74 -2.18 2.29
C THR A 50 -10.68 -3.66 1.90
N ALA A 51 -9.50 -4.29 1.95
CA ALA A 51 -9.32 -5.71 1.67
C ALA A 51 -10.13 -6.60 2.62
N VAL A 52 -10.21 -6.25 3.90
CA VAL A 52 -11.04 -6.99 4.88
C VAL A 52 -12.54 -6.85 4.61
N ARG A 53 -12.98 -5.69 4.11
CA ARG A 53 -14.40 -5.43 3.75
C ARG A 53 -14.82 -6.11 2.45
N HIS A 54 -13.89 -6.36 1.54
CA HIS A 54 -14.13 -6.89 0.19
C HIS A 54 -13.35 -8.18 -0.06
N ARG A 55 -13.53 -9.20 0.79
CA ARG A 55 -12.73 -10.45 0.74
C ARG A 55 -13.02 -11.32 -0.48
N ASP A 56 -14.13 -11.08 -1.16
CA ASP A 56 -14.53 -11.72 -2.41
C ASP A 56 -13.84 -11.12 -3.63
N VAL A 57 -13.11 -10.01 -3.45
CA VAL A 57 -12.40 -9.30 -4.51
C VAL A 57 -10.89 -9.43 -4.31
N ARG A 58 -10.17 -9.71 -5.40
CA ARG A 58 -8.71 -9.64 -5.39
C ARG A 58 -8.28 -8.17 -5.45
N LEU A 59 -7.78 -7.66 -4.33
CA LEU A 59 -7.19 -6.32 -4.24
C LEU A 59 -5.68 -6.45 -4.09
N SER A 60 -4.93 -5.57 -4.75
CA SER A 60 -3.47 -5.56 -4.70
C SER A 60 -2.96 -4.15 -4.40
N PRO A 61 -2.00 -3.98 -3.47
CA PRO A 61 -1.43 -2.67 -3.19
C PRO A 61 -0.56 -2.17 -4.36
N SER A 62 -0.26 -0.87 -4.37
CA SER A 62 0.87 -0.35 -5.14
C SER A 62 2.19 -0.69 -4.43
N LYS A 63 3.32 -0.59 -5.14
CA LYS A 63 4.65 -0.80 -4.54
C LYS A 63 4.91 0.08 -3.32
N GLN A 64 4.44 1.33 -3.32
CA GLN A 64 4.65 2.23 -2.19
C GLN A 64 3.77 1.83 -1.01
N VAL A 65 2.51 1.50 -1.25
CA VAL A 65 1.55 1.09 -0.22
C VAL A 65 1.95 -0.24 0.41
N ASP A 66 2.50 -1.17 -0.39
CA ASP A 66 3.01 -2.45 0.07
C ASP A 66 4.19 -2.30 1.06
N LYS A 67 5.05 -1.28 0.92
CA LYS A 67 6.07 -0.97 1.95
C LYS A 67 5.44 -0.65 3.30
N GLY A 68 4.32 0.08 3.30
CA GLY A 68 3.58 0.38 4.52
C GLY A 68 3.00 -0.88 5.15
N TRP A 69 2.45 -1.79 4.34
CA TRP A 69 1.95 -3.07 4.84
C TRP A 69 3.07 -3.95 5.40
N HIS A 70 4.20 -4.07 4.70
CA HIS A 70 5.38 -4.76 5.24
C HIS A 70 5.79 -4.18 6.60
N LYS A 71 5.80 -2.85 6.75
CA LYS A 71 6.19 -2.23 8.00
C LYS A 71 5.24 -2.54 9.16
N LEU A 72 3.95 -2.66 8.87
CA LEU A 72 2.97 -3.10 9.86
C LEU A 72 3.24 -4.55 10.29
N ILE A 73 3.51 -5.46 9.35
CA ILE A 73 3.78 -6.89 9.63
C ILE A 73 5.01 -7.10 10.51
N GLU A 74 6.06 -6.28 10.34
CA GLU A 74 7.27 -6.36 11.16
C GLU A 74 6.99 -6.17 12.66
N ASP A 75 5.91 -5.47 13.02
CA ASP A 75 5.39 -5.37 14.38
C ASP A 75 4.20 -6.30 14.58
N THR A 76 4.48 -7.59 14.72
CA THR A 76 3.42 -8.62 14.73
C THR A 76 2.36 -8.39 15.81
N VAL A 77 2.72 -7.89 17.00
CA VAL A 77 1.75 -7.59 18.07
C VAL A 77 0.77 -6.50 17.63
N LEU A 78 1.28 -5.41 17.08
CA LEU A 78 0.45 -4.35 16.51
C LEU A 78 -0.39 -4.86 15.34
N TYR A 79 0.22 -5.62 14.43
CA TYR A 79 -0.45 -6.12 13.23
C TYR A 79 -1.64 -7.02 13.55
N PHE A 80 -1.49 -7.94 14.50
CA PHE A 80 -2.60 -8.79 14.95
C PHE A 80 -3.68 -7.98 15.68
N GLY A 81 -3.31 -6.98 16.49
CA GLY A 81 -4.27 -6.05 17.11
C GLY A 81 -5.05 -5.21 16.09
N LEU A 82 -4.38 -4.77 15.02
CA LEU A 82 -5.03 -4.10 13.88
C LEU A 82 -5.99 -5.06 13.16
N CYS A 83 -5.56 -6.30 12.88
CA CYS A 83 -6.42 -7.32 12.28
C CYS A 83 -7.70 -7.56 13.10
N GLU A 84 -7.56 -7.70 14.43
CA GLU A 84 -8.69 -7.88 15.34
C GLU A 84 -9.65 -6.68 15.29
N THR A 85 -9.11 -5.46 15.30
CA THR A 85 -9.89 -4.21 15.17
C THR A 85 -10.66 -4.14 13.85
N LEU A 86 -10.11 -4.72 12.78
CA LEU A 86 -10.76 -4.84 11.48
C LEU A 86 -11.75 -6.02 11.39
N GLY A 87 -11.85 -6.87 12.41
CA GLY A 87 -12.74 -8.02 12.45
C GLY A 87 -12.20 -9.28 11.77
N VAL A 88 -10.88 -9.47 11.77
CA VAL A 88 -10.18 -10.67 11.27
C VAL A 88 -9.13 -11.17 12.23
N GLU A 89 -8.84 -12.47 12.19
CA GLU A 89 -7.72 -13.04 12.96
C GLU A 89 -6.37 -12.62 12.36
N TYR A 90 -6.26 -12.63 11.03
CA TYR A 90 -5.09 -12.20 10.29
C TYR A 90 -5.45 -11.80 8.86
N ILE A 91 -4.56 -11.04 8.22
CA ILE A 91 -4.53 -10.86 6.77
C ILE A 91 -3.22 -11.47 6.29
N HIS A 92 -3.30 -12.49 5.42
CA HIS A 92 -2.10 -13.12 4.86
C HIS A 92 -1.46 -12.20 3.83
N HIS A 93 -0.18 -11.90 4.02
CA HIS A 93 0.66 -11.32 2.98
C HIS A 93 1.38 -12.45 2.25
N VAL A 94 1.21 -12.51 0.94
CA VAL A 94 1.91 -13.45 0.08
C VAL A 94 2.74 -12.61 -0.88
N PRO A 95 4.07 -12.53 -0.69
CA PRO A 95 4.95 -11.82 -1.61
C PRO A 95 4.83 -12.41 -3.01
N THR A 96 4.77 -11.55 -4.02
CA THR A 96 4.80 -11.98 -5.41
C THR A 96 6.24 -11.98 -5.90
N ASP A 97 6.79 -13.17 -6.17
CA ASP A 97 8.17 -13.34 -6.66
C ASP A 97 8.34 -13.04 -8.17
N GLY A 98 7.30 -12.51 -8.84
CA GLY A 98 7.24 -12.34 -10.30
C GLY A 98 6.60 -11.03 -10.74
N GLU A 99 6.17 -10.98 -12.02
CA GLU A 99 5.38 -9.85 -12.51
C GLU A 99 4.11 -9.74 -11.68
N ASP A 100 4.08 -8.73 -10.81
CA ASP A 100 2.91 -8.10 -10.22
C ASP A 100 1.61 -8.49 -10.94
N ASP A 101 0.58 -8.93 -10.21
CA ASP A 101 -0.73 -9.29 -10.79
C ASP A 101 -1.44 -8.00 -11.26
N LYS A 102 -0.91 -7.44 -12.37
CA LYS A 102 -1.08 -6.08 -12.90
C LYS A 102 -2.54 -5.78 -13.25
N ALA A 103 -3.36 -6.80 -13.40
CA ALA A 103 -4.76 -6.69 -13.80
C ALA A 103 -5.71 -6.28 -12.65
N ALA A 104 -5.33 -6.45 -11.37
CA ALA A 104 -6.22 -6.22 -10.23
C ALA A 104 -6.17 -4.79 -9.62
N ARG A 105 -5.22 -3.94 -10.08
CA ARG A 105 -4.97 -2.62 -9.44
C ARG A 105 -5.98 -1.52 -9.76
N PRO A 106 -6.51 -1.37 -10.99
CA PRO A 106 -7.55 -0.38 -11.27
C PRO A 106 -8.79 -0.52 -10.39
N ASP A 107 -9.12 -1.75 -10.00
CA ASP A 107 -10.24 -2.03 -9.09
C ASP A 107 -9.96 -1.54 -7.67
N THR A 108 -8.72 -1.65 -7.20
CA THR A 108 -8.36 -1.36 -5.79
C THR A 108 -8.65 0.09 -5.39
N ILE A 109 -8.31 1.07 -6.22
CA ILE A 109 -8.59 2.49 -5.92
C ILE A 109 -10.09 2.73 -5.77
N SER A 110 -10.90 2.19 -6.69
CA SER A 110 -12.36 2.34 -6.64
C SER A 110 -12.98 1.71 -5.39
N TYR A 111 -12.45 0.57 -4.93
CA TYR A 111 -12.88 -0.02 -3.66
C TYR A 111 -12.48 0.81 -2.44
N ILE A 112 -11.28 1.43 -2.44
CA ILE A 112 -10.86 2.32 -1.34
C ILE A 112 -11.76 3.56 -1.27
N GLU A 113 -12.11 4.14 -2.43
CA GLU A 113 -13.05 5.28 -2.51
C GLU A 113 -14.46 4.89 -2.06
N ALA A 114 -14.94 3.70 -2.47
CA ALA A 114 -16.24 3.17 -2.05
C ALA A 114 -16.27 2.82 -0.55
N ALA A 115 -15.11 2.49 0.04
CA ALA A 115 -14.92 2.32 1.48
C ALA A 115 -14.81 3.67 2.23
N HIS A 116 -15.00 4.80 1.54
CA HIS A 116 -14.95 6.17 2.05
C HIS A 116 -13.58 6.64 2.56
N PHE A 117 -12.49 5.98 2.15
CA PHE A 117 -11.15 6.46 2.48
C PHE A 117 -10.66 7.54 1.51
N VAL A 118 -9.79 8.43 2.02
CA VAL A 118 -9.02 9.36 1.18
C VAL A 118 -8.00 8.56 0.36
N VAL A 119 -7.94 8.83 -0.94
CA VAL A 119 -6.95 8.23 -1.85
C VAL A 119 -5.91 9.27 -2.22
N ASP A 120 -4.66 8.96 -1.92
CA ASP A 120 -3.50 9.69 -2.39
C ASP A 120 -3.04 9.14 -3.74
N ARG A 121 -3.55 9.74 -4.82
CA ARG A 121 -3.32 9.27 -6.20
C ARG A 121 -1.84 9.17 -6.58
N GLU A 122 -0.93 9.93 -5.97
CA GLU A 122 0.50 9.83 -6.25
C GLU A 122 1.10 8.49 -5.78
N LEU A 123 0.51 7.90 -4.73
CA LEU A 123 0.89 6.60 -4.21
C LEU A 123 0.22 5.44 -4.94
N TRP A 124 -0.72 5.72 -5.85
CA TRP A 124 -1.43 4.74 -6.65
C TRP A 124 -1.25 5.02 -8.16
N PRO A 125 -0.01 4.97 -8.69
CA PRO A 125 0.23 5.26 -10.09
C PRO A 125 -0.53 4.28 -10.99
N ASN A 126 -1.17 4.82 -12.03
CA ASN A 126 -1.76 4.01 -13.08
C ASN A 126 -0.65 3.23 -13.79
N LEU A 127 -0.79 1.90 -13.85
CA LEU A 127 0.15 1.05 -14.57
C LEU A 127 0.18 1.32 -16.09
N ALA A 128 -0.87 1.96 -16.64
CA ALA A 128 -0.92 2.36 -18.04
C ALA A 128 0.12 3.43 -18.43
N ASP A 129 0.62 4.20 -17.45
CA ASP A 129 1.67 5.21 -17.66
C ASP A 129 3.08 4.62 -17.57
N CYS A 130 3.22 3.30 -17.45
CA CYS A 130 4.50 2.61 -17.57
C CYS A 130 4.96 2.56 -19.04
N THR A 131 5.44 3.70 -19.53
CA THR A 131 5.98 3.86 -20.90
C THR A 131 7.29 3.10 -21.14
N GLN A 132 7.78 2.31 -20.17
CA GLN A 132 9.04 1.56 -20.25
C GLN A 132 8.89 0.04 -20.28
N CYS A 133 7.68 -0.52 -20.36
CA CYS A 133 7.50 -1.98 -20.45
C CYS A 133 7.84 -2.60 -21.82
N HIS A 134 8.37 -1.83 -22.78
CA HIS A 134 8.74 -2.35 -24.11
C HIS A 134 10.21 -2.11 -24.52
N ALA A 135 11.07 -1.63 -23.63
CA ALA A 135 12.52 -1.56 -23.90
C ALA A 135 13.25 -2.46 -22.91
N GLY A 136 13.46 -3.71 -23.30
CA GLY A 136 14.25 -4.68 -22.54
C GLY A 136 15.61 -4.10 -22.13
N CYS A 137 15.90 -4.13 -20.84
CA CYS A 137 17.20 -3.76 -20.28
C CYS A 137 17.76 -4.94 -19.49
N THR A 138 18.11 -6.01 -20.20
CA THR A 138 19.29 -6.79 -19.87
C THR A 138 20.44 -6.23 -20.68
N ASP A 139 21.34 -5.51 -20.02
CA ASP A 139 22.79 -5.66 -20.19
C ASP A 139 23.51 -4.65 -19.29
N SER A 140 24.02 -5.15 -18.17
CA SER A 140 25.13 -4.49 -17.50
C SER A 140 26.40 -4.72 -18.33
N PRO A 141 27.27 -3.73 -18.54
CA PRO A 141 28.50 -3.92 -19.30
C PRO A 141 29.44 -4.85 -18.51
N ASN A 142 29.70 -6.05 -19.04
CA ASN A 142 30.75 -6.90 -18.49
C ASN A 142 32.11 -6.22 -18.72
N SER A 143 32.77 -5.89 -17.62
CA SER A 143 34.14 -5.40 -17.62
C SER A 143 35.10 -6.59 -17.64
N GLY A 144 35.89 -6.68 -18.72
CA GLY A 144 37.22 -7.28 -18.67
C GLY A 144 37.43 -8.61 -19.41
N GLY A 145 38.52 -8.67 -20.19
CA GLY A 145 39.29 -9.92 -20.35
C GLY A 145 39.84 -10.25 -21.74
N LYS A 146 40.97 -9.62 -22.10
CA LYS A 146 42.16 -10.18 -22.80
C LYS A 146 41.95 -11.22 -23.93
N LYS A 147 42.44 -10.91 -25.13
CA LYS A 147 43.77 -11.29 -25.66
C LYS A 147 44.04 -10.61 -27.00
#